data_AF-A0A3D5Q0I8-F1
#
_entry.id   AF-A0A3D5Q0I8-F1
#
_cell.length_a   1.000
_cell.length_b   1.000
_cell.length_c   1.000
_cell.angle_alpha   90.00
_cell.angle_beta   90.00
_cell.angle_gamma   90.00
#
_symmetry.space_group_name_H-M   'P 1'
#
loop_
_entity.id
_entity.type
_entity.pdbx_description
1 polymer ?
#
loop_
_entity_poly.entity_id
_entity_poly.type
_entity_poly.pdbx_seq_one_letter_code
_entity_poly.pdbx_strand_id
1 'polypeptide(L)' 'NLAKGYFGDEGMLAYVAGVQRKEIRQGIATVKHQDMAGSNIGDDHKEFFAGEAALKAGGKDNTMNQF' A
#
# COMPACT_ATOMS: atom_id res chain seq x y z
N ASN A 1 21.13 0.32 7.75
CA ASN A 1 20.64 -0.94 7.14
C ASN A 1 19.34 -1.30 7.86
N LEU A 2 18.23 -1.46 7.14
CA LEU A 2 16.89 -1.64 7.73
C LEU A 2 16.82 -2.85 8.66
N ALA A 3 17.30 -4.02 8.23
CA ALA A 3 17.22 -5.25 9.02
C ALA A 3 17.94 -5.11 10.37
N LYS A 4 19.10 -4.45 10.39
CA LYS A 4 19.85 -4.22 11.65
C LYS A 4 19.09 -3.36 12.66
N GLY A 5 18.43 -2.29 12.21
CA GLY A 5 17.63 -1.43 13.10
C GLY A 5 16.31 -2.09 13.50
N TYR A 6 15.65 -2.75 12.55
CA TYR A 6 14.36 -3.39 12.75
C TYR A 6 14.40 -4.58 13.70
N PHE A 7 15.45 -5.41 13.62
CA PHE A 7 15.67 -6.52 14.54
C PHE A 7 16.60 -6.15 15.71
N GLY A 8 17.01 -4.89 15.80
CA GLY A 8 17.75 -4.32 16.93
C GLY A 8 16.85 -3.46 17.81
N ASP A 9 17.43 -2.47 18.48
CA ASP A 9 16.74 -1.70 19.53
C ASP A 9 15.64 -0.76 19.00
N GLU A 10 15.73 -0.33 17.74
CA GLU A 10 14.77 0.61 17.14
C GLU A 10 13.44 -0.05 16.77
N GLY A 11 13.44 -1.36 16.50
CA GLY A 11 12.25 -2.10 16.12
C GLY A 11 11.50 -1.45 14.96
N MET A 12 10.19 -1.25 15.15
CA MET A 12 9.32 -0.66 14.14
C MET A 12 9.72 0.77 13.73
N LEU A 13 10.41 1.50 14.61
CA LEU A 13 10.85 2.87 14.33
C LEU A 13 11.83 2.92 13.15
N ALA A 14 12.69 1.91 13.01
CA ALA A 14 13.65 1.81 11.92
C ALA A 14 12.97 1.84 10.53
N TYR A 15 11.82 1.17 10.40
CA TYR A 15 11.05 1.17 9.17
C TYR A 15 10.23 2.45 9.00
N VAL A 16 9.51 2.90 10.04
CA VAL A 16 8.63 4.08 9.92
C VAL A 16 9.44 5.34 9.61
N ALA A 17 10.53 5.59 10.34
CA ALA A 17 11.37 6.77 10.14
C ALA A 17 12.32 6.61 8.95
N GLY A 18 12.85 5.41 8.73
CA GLY A 18 13.88 5.14 7.73
C GLY A 18 13.35 4.91 6.32
N VAL A 19 12.11 4.42 6.19
CA VAL A 19 11.48 4.00 4.94
C VAL A 19 10.17 4.75 4.75
N GLN A 20 9.12 4.36 5.47
CA GLN A 20 7.73 4.77 5.18
C GLN A 20 7.55 6.30 5.10
N ARG A 21 8.00 7.05 6.11
CA ARG A 21 7.85 8.52 6.11
C ARG A 21 8.65 9.21 5.01
N LYS A 22 9.78 8.64 4.60
CA LYS A 22 10.61 9.20 3.53
C LYS A 22 9.96 8.95 2.17
N GLU A 23 9.49 7.73 1.93
CA GLU A 23 8.82 7.36 0.69
C GLU A 23 7.54 8.18 0.48
N ILE A 24 6.74 8.38 1.53
CA ILE A 24 5.57 9.27 1.50
C ILE A 24 5.98 10.69 1.10
N ARG A 25 7.02 11.24 1.74
CA ARG A 25 7.48 12.63 1.48
C ARG A 25 8.05 12.81 0.07
N GLN A 26 8.64 11.76 -0.47
CA GLN A 26 9.19 11.75 -1.82
C GLN A 26 8.14 11.42 -2.89
N GLY A 27 6.90 11.12 -2.49
CA GLY A 27 5.82 10.78 -3.42
C GLY A 27 6.07 9.47 -4.16
N ILE A 28 6.73 8.50 -3.55
CA ILE A 28 7.04 7.23 -4.19
C ILE A 28 5.76 6.40 -4.32
N ALA A 29 5.42 5.99 -5.54
CA ALA A 29 4.20 5.26 -5.85
C ALA A 29 4.06 3.94 -5.08
N THR A 30 5.18 3.27 -4.76
CA THR A 30 5.21 2.00 -4.02
C THR A 30 4.69 2.08 -2.59
N VAL A 31 4.49 3.27 -2.03
CA VAL A 31 3.78 3.43 -0.75
C VAL A 31 2.35 2.86 -0.86
N LYS A 32 1.68 3.11 -1.99
CA LYS A 32 0.40 2.48 -2.36
C LYS A 32 0.66 1.18 -3.10
N HIS A 33 1.29 0.23 -2.41
CA HIS A 33 1.72 -1.05 -2.98
C HIS A 33 0.58 -1.86 -3.62
N GLN A 34 -0.66 -1.73 -3.16
CA GLN A 34 -1.83 -2.35 -3.79
C GLN A 34 -2.11 -1.79 -5.19
N ASP A 35 -2.05 -0.47 -5.36
CA ASP A 35 -2.21 0.20 -6.66
C ASP A 35 -1.05 -0.17 -7.59
N MET A 36 0.18 -0.11 -7.08
CA MET A 36 1.37 -0.54 -7.83
C MET A 36 1.31 -2.01 -8.27
N ALA A 37 0.66 -2.88 -7.50
CA ALA A 37 0.42 -4.27 -7.86
C ALA A 37 -0.77 -4.46 -8.84
N GLY A 38 -1.45 -3.39 -9.25
CA GLY A 38 -2.54 -3.41 -10.22
C GLY A 38 -3.91 -3.68 -9.62
N SER A 39 -4.12 -3.45 -8.31
CA SER A 39 -5.42 -3.73 -7.68
C SER A 39 -6.56 -2.90 -8.30
N ASN A 40 -6.29 -1.65 -8.68
CA ASN A 40 -7.26 -0.79 -9.36
C ASN A 40 -7.65 -1.35 -10.73
N ILE A 41 -6.67 -1.80 -11.52
CA ILE A 41 -6.91 -2.45 -12.81
C ILE A 41 -7.73 -3.74 -12.63
N GLY A 42 -7.44 -4.50 -11.58
CA GLY A 42 -8.21 -5.69 -11.23
C GLY A 42 -9.67 -5.38 -10.89
N ASP A 43 -9.92 -4.27 -10.19
CA ASP A 43 -11.28 -3.85 -9.85
C ASP A 43 -12.04 -3.31 -11.06
N ASP A 44 -11.40 -2.53 -11.93
CA ASP A 44 -11.97 -2.09 -13.21
C ASP A 44 -12.38 -3.29 -14.07
N HIS A 45 -11.51 -4.31 -14.13
CA HIS A 45 -11.79 -5.55 -14.84
C HIS A 45 -13.01 -6.27 -14.26
N LYS A 46 -13.10 -6.41 -12.93
CA LYS A 46 -14.26 -7.05 -12.30
C LYS A 46 -15.54 -6.26 -12.52
N GLU A 47 -15.48 -4.93 -12.44
CA GLU A 47 -16.62 -4.06 -12.67
C GLU A 47 -17.12 -4.18 -14.11
N PHE A 48 -16.21 -4.26 -15.09
CA PHE A 48 -16.56 -4.48 -16.49
C PHE A 48 -17.35 -5.78 -16.72
N PHE A 49 -17.02 -6.87 -16.04
CA PHE A 49 -17.66 -8.19 -16.26
C PHE A 49 -18.84 -8.48 -15.32
N ALA A 50 -18.80 -8.00 -14.08
CA ALA A 50 -19.78 -8.34 -13.05
C ALA A 50 -20.66 -7.15 -12.63
N GLY A 51 -20.41 -5.94 -13.16
CA GLY A 51 -21.19 -4.74 -12.84
C GLY A 51 -21.28 -4.50 -11.34
N GLU A 52 -22.50 -4.28 -10.86
CA GLU A 52 -22.77 -4.01 -9.43
C GLU A 52 -22.44 -5.20 -8.51
N ALA A 53 -22.38 -6.42 -9.04
CA ALA A 53 -22.04 -7.62 -8.26
C ALA A 53 -20.52 -7.85 -8.13
N ALA A 54 -19.68 -6.95 -8.68
CA ALA A 54 -18.24 -7.08 -8.66
C ALA A 54 -17.66 -7.06 -7.23
N LEU A 55 -16.91 -8.11 -6.87
CA LEU A 55 -16.21 -8.17 -5.59
C LEU A 55 -14.86 -7.42 -5.65
N LYS A 56 -14.91 -6.12 -5.35
CA LYS A 56 -13.75 -5.22 -5.42
C LYS A 56 -12.80 -5.36 -4.23
N ALA A 57 -11.51 -5.15 -4.48
CA ALA A 57 -10.47 -5.06 -3.46
C ALA A 57 -10.43 -3.64 -2.82
N GLY A 58 -10.87 -2.63 -3.56
CA GLY A 58 -11.18 -1.29 -3.08
C GLY A 58 -12.38 -1.26 -2.14
N GLY A 59 -12.58 -0.14 -1.46
CA GLY A 59 -13.68 0.06 -0.52
C GLY A 59 -13.28 0.91 0.68
N LYS A 60 -14.19 1.04 1.64
CA LYS A 60 -13.97 1.85 2.86
C LYS A 60 -12.74 1.40 3.65
N ASP A 61 -12.56 0.09 3.80
CA ASP A 61 -11.50 -0.50 4.62
C ASP A 61 -10.21 -0.74 3.84
N ASN A 62 -10.11 -0.22 2.62
CA ASN A 62 -8.90 -0.35 1.80
C ASN A 62 -7.74 0.43 2.44
N THR A 63 -6.58 -0.23 2.57
CA THR A 63 -5.40 0.34 3.24
C THR A 63 -4.81 1.52 2.49
N MET A 64 -5.01 1.64 1.17
CA MET A 64 -4.58 2.80 0.39
C MET A 64 -5.21 4.11 0.85
N ASN A 65 -6.36 4.06 1.53
CA ASN A 65 -7.02 5.26 2.09
C ASN A 65 -6.24 5.87 3.28
N GLN A 66 -5.23 5.17 3.79
CA GLN A 66 -4.38 5.62 4.89
C GLN A 66 -3.06 6.25 4.41
N PHE A 67 -2.86 6.36 3.09
CA PHE A 67 -1.62 6.83 2.44
C PHE A 67 -1.83 7.99 1.47
#